data_AF-A0A9X5U1F7-F1
#
_entry.id   AF-A0A9X5U1F7-F1
#
_cell.length_a   1.000
_cell.length_b   1.000
_cell.length_c   1.000
_cell.angle_alpha   90.00
_cell.angle_beta   90.00
_cell.angle_gamma   90.00
#
_symmetry.space_group_name_H-M   'P 1'
#
loop_
_entity.id
_entity.type
_entity.pdbx_description
1 polymer ?
#
loop_
_entity_poly.entity_id
_entity_poly.type
_entity_poly.pdbx_seq_one_letter_code
_entity_poly.pdbx_strand_id
1 'polypeptide(L)'
;MGSEEQTHTRRYPRRTLIGIASVAVLTLTITGTACGSRQPSADSQAQSAQSPAQSSSDQAPTQESGASTATPTPTEATPTTPVCEDGSPTPLGTCLYPASVQWLPDLLPDPREVDRTDPEAVARAYVITRNVWDASRDKSNAYAYIRASVYEVPERASSHTKTPDLEHGQGEFLPLLANRAHTTVTITGSNNHGQQPNTDPTRWYGNVYYLRNYSDDSLEPVKGREVVFLRLQDDGTWAVTDSGPY
;
A
#
# COMPACT_ATOMS: atom_id res chain seq x y z
N MET A 1 -45.40 20.02 -54.28
CA MET A 1 -44.64 18.84 -54.72
C MET A 1 -43.57 18.61 -53.65
N GLY A 2 -43.65 17.68 -52.71
CA GLY A 2 -44.24 16.34 -52.67
C GLY A 2 -43.14 15.37 -52.21
N SER A 3 -43.47 14.42 -51.33
CA SER A 3 -42.63 13.37 -50.69
C SER A 3 -42.13 13.77 -49.29
N GLU A 4 -42.76 13.37 -48.18
CA GLU A 4 -42.99 12.03 -47.62
C GLU A 4 -41.72 11.25 -47.26
N GLU A 5 -41.46 11.21 -45.96
CA GLU A 5 -41.20 10.05 -45.11
C GLU A 5 -40.14 9.01 -45.54
N GLN A 6 -39.09 8.87 -44.73
CA GLN A 6 -38.48 7.55 -44.46
C GLN A 6 -37.91 7.46 -43.05
N THR A 7 -38.65 6.72 -42.23
CA THR A 7 -38.32 6.23 -40.89
C THR A 7 -37.26 5.14 -40.99
N HIS A 8 -36.16 5.22 -40.23
CA HIS A 8 -35.26 4.08 -40.07
C HIS A 8 -34.81 3.91 -38.61
N THR A 9 -35.63 3.18 -37.86
CA THR A 9 -35.33 2.63 -36.54
C THR A 9 -34.34 1.46 -36.70
N ARG A 10 -33.06 1.70 -36.39
CA ARG A 10 -32.05 0.62 -36.38
C ARG A 10 -32.03 -0.06 -35.01
N ARG A 11 -32.53 -1.29 -34.97
CA ARG A 11 -32.52 -2.21 -33.82
C ARG A 11 -31.09 -2.56 -33.39
N TYR A 12 -30.86 -2.53 -32.08
CA TYR A 12 -29.70 -3.11 -31.40
C TYR A 12 -29.72 -4.65 -31.49
N PRO A 13 -28.59 -5.32 -31.77
CA PRO A 13 -28.45 -6.74 -31.46
C PRO A 13 -27.91 -6.93 -30.03
N ARG A 14 -28.76 -7.49 -29.16
CA ARG A 14 -28.38 -8.13 -27.89
C ARG A 14 -27.38 -9.25 -28.17
N ARG A 15 -26.22 -9.23 -27.50
CA ARG A 15 -25.31 -10.40 -27.45
C ARG A 15 -25.46 -11.11 -26.11
N THR A 16 -25.84 -12.36 -26.25
CA THR A 16 -26.14 -13.37 -25.23
C THR A 16 -24.86 -13.80 -24.51
N LEU A 17 -24.95 -13.88 -23.17
CA LEU A 17 -23.99 -14.54 -22.28
C LEU A 17 -23.94 -16.04 -22.56
N ILE A 18 -22.73 -16.60 -22.71
CA ILE A 18 -22.48 -18.04 -22.61
C ILE A 18 -21.39 -18.22 -21.56
N GLY A 19 -21.79 -18.78 -20.42
CA GLY A 19 -20.88 -19.29 -19.41
C GLY A 19 -20.29 -20.63 -19.86
N ILE A 20 -19.01 -20.84 -19.54
CA ILE A 20 -18.37 -22.14 -19.61
C ILE A 20 -17.64 -22.36 -18.29
N ALA A 21 -18.20 -23.26 -17.49
CA ALA A 21 -17.56 -23.87 -16.35
C ALA A 21 -16.63 -24.99 -16.85
N SER A 22 -15.36 -24.96 -16.46
CA SER A 22 -14.46 -26.10 -16.58
C SER A 22 -13.63 -26.21 -15.31
N VAL A 23 -14.06 -27.13 -14.46
CA VAL A 23 -13.35 -27.60 -13.26
C VAL A 23 -12.28 -28.59 -13.73
N ALA A 24 -11.00 -28.27 -13.50
CA ALA A 24 -9.90 -29.22 -13.62
C ALA A 24 -9.30 -29.43 -12.22
N VAL A 25 -9.66 -30.53 -11.58
CA VAL A 25 -9.03 -31.03 -10.35
C VAL A 25 -7.72 -31.69 -10.75
N LEU A 26 -6.59 -31.11 -10.35
CA LEU A 26 -5.27 -31.72 -10.48
C LEU A 26 -4.82 -32.21 -9.10
N THR A 27 -4.86 -33.52 -8.88
CA THR A 27 -4.30 -34.20 -7.71
C THR A 27 -2.78 -34.35 -7.87
N LEU A 28 -1.99 -33.62 -7.08
CA LEU A 28 -0.57 -33.89 -6.92
C LEU A 28 -0.34 -34.82 -5.73
N THR A 29 0.28 -35.96 -6.01
CA THR A 29 0.80 -36.92 -5.04
C THR A 29 2.12 -36.40 -4.44
N ILE A 30 2.16 -36.26 -3.12
CA ILE A 30 3.37 -35.92 -2.36
C ILE A 30 4.12 -37.22 -2.07
N THR A 31 5.26 -37.44 -2.73
CA THR A 31 6.25 -38.43 -2.30
C THR A 31 7.19 -37.79 -1.28
N GLY A 32 7.13 -38.30 -0.05
CA GLY A 32 8.07 -37.94 1.01
C GLY A 32 9.45 -38.57 0.79
N THR A 33 10.49 -37.86 1.23
CA THR A 33 11.80 -38.45 1.49
C THR A 33 12.37 -37.80 2.75
N ALA A 34 12.78 -38.66 3.68
CA ALA A 34 13.19 -38.35 5.03
C ALA A 34 14.70 -38.07 5.14
N CYS A 35 15.10 -37.78 6.38
CA CYS A 35 16.44 -37.86 6.99
C CYS A 35 17.30 -36.60 6.99
N GLY A 36 17.67 -36.15 8.19
CA GLY A 36 18.79 -35.26 8.40
C GLY A 36 18.81 -34.52 9.74
N SER A 37 18.80 -35.24 10.86
CA SER A 37 19.19 -34.69 12.16
C SER A 37 20.68 -34.31 12.16
N ARG A 38 21.03 -33.10 12.62
CA ARG A 38 22.36 -32.79 13.18
C ARG A 38 22.34 -31.53 14.04
N GLN A 39 22.44 -31.79 15.34
CA GLN A 39 22.78 -30.88 16.41
C GLN A 39 24.31 -30.72 16.48
N PRO A 40 24.82 -29.57 16.90
CA PRO A 40 26.01 -29.51 17.76
C PRO A 40 25.67 -28.67 19.01
N SER A 41 25.52 -29.31 20.18
CA SER A 41 26.56 -29.48 21.22
C SER A 41 27.21 -28.18 21.66
N ALA A 42 26.87 -27.81 22.89
CA ALA A 42 27.49 -26.80 23.72
C ALA A 42 28.87 -27.27 24.20
N ASP A 43 29.85 -26.36 24.21
CA ASP A 43 31.03 -26.50 25.05
C ASP A 43 31.00 -25.43 26.13
N SER A 44 30.86 -25.91 27.37
CA SER A 44 31.09 -25.17 28.59
C SER A 44 32.56 -25.32 28.95
N GLN A 45 33.31 -24.23 29.06
CA GLN A 45 34.50 -24.20 29.92
C GLN A 45 34.24 -23.30 31.11
N ALA A 46 34.08 -23.98 32.25
CA ALA A 46 34.20 -23.41 33.57
C ALA A 46 35.67 -23.12 33.87
N GLN A 47 35.97 -21.90 34.32
CA GLN A 47 37.05 -21.68 35.29
C GLN A 47 36.52 -20.74 36.37
N SER A 48 36.31 -21.34 37.54
CA SER A 48 35.99 -20.70 38.80
C SER A 48 37.28 -20.21 39.48
N ALA A 49 37.24 -19.01 40.07
CA ALA A 49 37.94 -18.56 41.29
C ALA A 49 38.02 -17.03 41.23
N GLN A 50 37.79 -16.22 42.25
CA GLN A 50 37.50 -16.35 43.68
C GLN A 50 37.04 -14.93 44.09
N SER A 51 35.96 -14.81 44.85
CA SER A 51 35.72 -13.61 45.68
C SER A 51 36.50 -13.77 46.99
N PRO A 52 36.86 -12.67 47.68
CA PRO A 52 35.92 -12.18 48.69
C PRO A 52 35.80 -10.65 48.76
N ALA A 53 34.65 -10.21 49.28
CA ALA A 53 34.34 -8.84 49.68
C ALA A 53 35.08 -8.42 50.96
N GLN A 54 35.32 -7.11 51.13
CA GLN A 54 35.18 -6.43 52.43
C GLN A 54 35.20 -4.88 52.32
N SER A 55 34.12 -4.28 52.85
CA SER A 55 33.95 -3.07 53.68
C SER A 55 34.65 -1.72 53.45
N SER A 56 33.79 -0.70 53.28
CA SER A 56 33.60 0.52 54.10
C SER A 56 34.54 1.75 54.03
N SER A 57 33.83 2.89 53.87
CA SER A 57 33.97 4.21 54.53
C SER A 57 34.81 5.33 53.90
N ASP A 58 34.05 6.40 53.59
CA ASP A 58 34.28 7.82 53.88
C ASP A 58 35.59 8.49 53.46
N GLN A 59 35.48 9.41 52.48
CA GLN A 59 35.86 10.82 52.68
C GLN A 59 35.42 11.69 51.49
N ALA A 60 34.58 12.68 51.77
CA ALA A 60 34.40 13.86 50.94
C ALA A 60 35.59 14.81 51.12
N PRO A 61 35.84 15.69 50.13
CA PRO A 61 35.64 17.10 50.46
C PRO A 61 34.88 17.89 49.40
N THR A 62 34.21 18.90 49.93
CA THR A 62 33.39 19.95 49.35
C THR A 62 34.07 20.71 48.21
N GLN A 63 33.35 20.96 47.10
CA GLN A 63 33.61 22.15 46.28
C GLN A 63 32.33 22.69 45.62
N GLU A 64 31.94 23.84 46.16
CA GLU A 64 31.31 25.02 45.56
C GLU A 64 30.10 24.92 44.59
N SER A 65 29.05 25.59 45.03
CA SER A 65 27.77 25.82 44.37
C SER A 65 27.92 26.69 43.12
N GLY A 66 27.59 26.14 41.95
CA GLY A 66 27.35 26.89 40.72
C GLY A 66 25.90 26.70 40.30
N ALA A 67 25.10 27.77 40.32
CA ALA A 67 23.69 27.74 39.96
C ALA A 67 23.51 27.27 38.51
N SER A 68 22.93 26.08 38.32
CA SER A 68 22.43 25.63 37.01
C SER A 68 21.17 26.41 36.65
N THR A 69 21.33 27.41 35.79
CA THR A 69 20.23 27.98 35.01
C THR A 69 19.65 26.87 34.14
N ALA A 70 18.45 26.39 34.47
CA ALA A 70 17.71 25.48 33.61
C ALA A 70 17.32 26.22 32.33
N THR A 71 17.99 25.90 31.22
CA THR A 71 17.55 26.26 29.87
C THR A 71 16.20 25.59 29.63
N PRO A 72 15.15 26.31 29.20
CA PRO A 72 13.90 25.65 28.84
C PRO A 72 14.17 24.74 27.64
N THR A 73 13.86 23.45 27.79
CA THR A 73 13.80 22.50 26.67
C THR A 73 12.91 23.12 25.58
N PRO A 74 13.37 23.24 24.32
CA PRO A 74 12.50 23.65 23.25
C PRO A 74 11.37 22.64 23.13
N THR A 75 10.14 23.07 23.43
CA THR A 75 8.94 22.33 23.06
C THR A 75 8.99 22.17 21.54
N GLU A 76 9.23 20.94 21.09
CA GLU A 76 9.04 20.55 19.70
C GLU A 76 7.64 21.00 19.29
N ALA A 77 7.58 22.01 18.41
CA ALA A 77 6.32 22.44 17.86
C ALA A 77 5.75 21.25 17.11
N THR A 78 4.66 20.68 17.62
CA THR A 78 3.88 19.68 16.88
C THR A 78 3.68 20.25 15.47
N PRO A 79 4.18 19.59 14.42
CA PRO A 79 4.02 20.11 13.07
C PRO A 79 2.54 20.29 12.82
N THR A 80 2.10 21.54 12.63
CA THR A 80 0.73 21.85 12.28
C THR A 80 0.48 21.16 10.95
N THR A 81 -0.25 20.04 10.99
CA THR A 81 -0.68 19.35 9.77
C THR A 81 -1.30 20.41 8.85
N PRO A 82 -0.95 20.45 7.56
CA PRO A 82 -1.52 21.41 6.64
C PRO A 82 -3.04 21.37 6.79
N VAL A 83 -3.65 22.54 6.91
CA VAL A 83 -5.11 22.65 7.02
C VAL A 83 -5.66 22.25 5.65
N CYS A 84 -5.93 20.96 5.48
CA CYS A 84 -6.63 20.44 4.33
C CYS A 84 -8.09 20.87 4.45
N GLU A 85 -8.40 22.09 4.03
CA GLU A 85 -9.78 22.56 3.92
C GLU A 85 -10.54 21.59 3.02
N ASP A 86 -11.61 20.98 3.52
CA ASP A 86 -12.42 19.93 2.85
C ASP A 86 -11.68 18.66 2.41
N GLY A 87 -10.45 18.45 2.90
CA GLY A 87 -9.63 17.26 2.64
C GLY A 87 -9.20 16.56 3.92
N SER A 88 -8.44 15.48 3.76
CA SER A 88 -7.75 14.82 4.87
C SER A 88 -6.24 14.79 4.63
N PRO A 89 -5.40 14.99 5.66
CA PRO A 89 -3.95 14.97 5.49
C PRO A 89 -3.44 13.53 5.31
N THR A 90 -2.45 13.38 4.44
CA THR A 90 -1.62 12.17 4.33
C THR A 90 -0.40 12.29 5.23
N PRO A 91 0.34 11.19 5.49
CA PRO A 91 1.63 11.28 6.19
C PRO A 91 2.66 12.17 5.48
N LEU A 92 2.54 12.40 4.17
CA LEU A 92 3.39 13.34 3.42
C LEU A 92 3.02 14.82 3.62
N GLY A 93 1.92 15.12 4.33
CA GLY A 93 1.37 16.47 4.40
C GLY A 93 0.66 16.92 3.12
N THR A 94 0.40 16.01 2.17
CA THR A 94 -0.52 16.30 1.06
C THR A 94 -1.96 16.06 1.48
N CYS A 95 -2.93 16.61 0.75
CA CYS A 95 -4.36 16.47 1.06
C CYS A 95 -5.05 15.48 0.12
N LEU A 96 -5.78 14.52 0.68
CA LEU A 96 -6.74 13.69 -0.05
C LEU A 96 -8.09 14.38 -0.07
N TYR A 97 -8.77 14.30 -1.22
CA TYR A 97 -10.06 14.91 -1.43
C TYR A 97 -11.07 13.88 -1.96
N PRO A 98 -12.30 13.83 -1.40
CA PRO A 98 -12.82 14.64 -0.29
C PRO A 98 -12.32 14.18 1.11
N ALA A 99 -12.61 14.97 2.16
CA ALA A 99 -12.27 14.64 3.56
C ALA A 99 -12.77 13.29 4.07
N SER A 100 -13.78 12.69 3.41
CA SER A 100 -14.24 11.35 3.76
C SER A 100 -13.17 10.28 3.50
N VAL A 101 -12.28 10.50 2.54
CA VAL A 101 -11.17 9.60 2.23
C VAL A 101 -10.02 9.89 3.19
N GLN A 102 -9.69 8.94 4.05
CA GLN A 102 -8.59 9.05 5.02
C GLN A 102 -7.47 8.06 4.70
N TRP A 103 -6.24 8.41 5.04
CA TRP A 103 -5.12 7.45 5.03
C TRP A 103 -5.36 6.33 6.06
N LEU A 104 -4.88 5.12 5.77
CA LEU A 104 -5.03 3.95 6.63
C LEU A 104 -3.66 3.54 7.20
N PRO A 105 -3.17 4.21 8.27
CA PRO A 105 -1.79 4.02 8.75
C PRO A 105 -1.51 2.58 9.21
N ASP A 106 -2.53 1.86 9.69
CA ASP A 106 -2.39 0.49 10.18
C ASP A 106 -2.32 -0.55 9.05
N LEU A 107 -2.72 -0.18 7.83
CA LEU A 107 -2.87 -1.11 6.69
C LEU A 107 -2.01 -0.75 5.47
N LEU A 108 -1.56 0.51 5.38
CA LEU A 108 -0.83 1.03 4.22
C LEU A 108 0.63 1.33 4.55
N PRO A 109 1.54 1.17 3.57
CA PRO A 109 2.92 1.61 3.73
C PRO A 109 2.96 3.11 4.01
N ASP A 110 3.83 3.56 4.91
CA ASP A 110 4.02 4.99 5.12
C ASP A 110 4.65 5.61 3.86
N PRO A 111 3.96 6.55 3.18
CA PRO A 111 4.44 7.12 1.93
C PRO A 111 5.74 7.92 2.09
N ARG A 112 6.14 8.29 3.31
CA ARG A 112 7.44 8.92 3.62
C ARG A 112 8.62 7.95 3.55
N GLU A 113 8.36 6.67 3.77
CA GLU A 113 9.38 5.61 3.80
C GLU A 113 9.56 4.94 2.43
N VAL A 114 8.76 5.33 1.43
CA VAL A 114 8.86 4.83 0.05
C VAL A 114 9.97 5.59 -0.67
N ASP A 115 10.99 4.87 -1.16
CA ASP A 115 11.99 5.44 -2.06
C ASP A 115 11.33 5.87 -3.37
N ARG A 116 11.08 7.17 -3.53
CA ARG A 116 10.47 7.74 -4.72
C ARG A 116 11.42 7.81 -5.92
N THR A 117 12.71 7.55 -5.74
CA THR A 117 13.70 7.51 -6.83
C THR A 117 13.78 6.13 -7.49
N ASP A 118 13.32 5.08 -6.80
CA ASP A 118 13.13 3.75 -7.36
C ASP A 118 11.72 3.57 -7.94
N PRO A 119 11.56 3.43 -9.27
CA PRO A 119 10.24 3.24 -9.87
C PRO A 119 9.56 1.95 -9.40
N GLU A 120 10.32 0.91 -9.03
CA GLU A 120 9.75 -0.33 -8.55
C GLU A 120 9.15 -0.17 -7.13
N ALA A 121 9.84 0.53 -6.23
CA ALA A 121 9.32 0.88 -4.91
C ALA A 121 8.01 1.68 -5.02
N VAL A 122 7.96 2.69 -5.90
CA VAL A 122 6.73 3.47 -6.16
C VAL A 122 5.61 2.58 -6.70
N ALA A 123 5.90 1.74 -7.70
CA ALA A 123 4.90 0.85 -8.30
C ALA A 123 4.30 -0.13 -7.27
N ARG A 124 5.14 -0.71 -6.41
CA ARG A 124 4.70 -1.63 -5.35
C ARG A 124 3.84 -0.92 -4.31
N ALA A 125 4.28 0.24 -3.83
CA ALA A 125 3.54 1.04 -2.86
C ALA A 125 2.17 1.48 -3.41
N TYR A 126 2.14 1.96 -4.65
CA TYR A 126 0.91 2.30 -5.36
C TYR A 126 -0.05 1.12 -5.45
N VAL A 127 0.43 -0.07 -5.83
CA VAL A 127 -0.41 -1.28 -5.98
C VAL A 127 -0.96 -1.76 -4.65
N ILE A 128 -0.18 -1.70 -3.57
CA ILE A 128 -0.68 -1.97 -2.22
C ILE A 128 -1.79 -0.96 -1.88
N THR A 129 -1.51 0.34 -1.99
CA THR A 129 -2.47 1.39 -1.63
C THR A 129 -3.76 1.33 -2.41
N ARG A 130 -3.70 1.02 -3.71
CA ARG A 130 -4.89 0.90 -4.57
C ARG A 130 -5.75 -0.32 -4.29
N ASN A 131 -5.19 -1.38 -3.72
CA ASN A 131 -5.87 -2.66 -3.51
C ASN A 131 -6.21 -2.96 -2.04
N VAL A 132 -5.85 -2.06 -1.12
CA VAL A 132 -6.22 -2.13 0.30
C VAL A 132 -7.49 -1.30 0.56
N TRP A 133 -8.50 -1.97 1.10
CA TRP A 133 -9.80 -1.41 1.50
C TRP A 133 -10.04 -1.70 2.97
N ASP A 134 -10.71 -0.80 3.67
CA ASP A 134 -11.19 -1.01 5.02
C ASP A 134 -12.68 -0.69 5.07
N ALA A 135 -13.54 -1.70 5.02
CA ALA A 135 -15.00 -1.52 4.98
C ALA A 135 -15.59 -0.97 6.29
N SER A 136 -14.77 -0.78 7.34
CA SER A 136 -15.17 -0.02 8.53
C SER A 136 -15.07 1.50 8.32
N ARG A 137 -14.29 1.96 7.33
CA ARG A 137 -13.99 3.37 7.04
C ARG A 137 -14.39 3.78 5.63
N ASP A 138 -14.14 2.91 4.65
CA ASP A 138 -14.45 3.08 3.24
C ASP A 138 -15.93 2.79 2.98
N LYS A 139 -16.53 3.54 2.05
CA LYS A 139 -17.90 3.29 1.57
C LYS A 139 -17.94 2.57 0.22
N SER A 140 -16.84 2.66 -0.52
CA SER A 140 -16.65 2.03 -1.81
C SER A 140 -15.15 1.78 -2.02
N ASN A 141 -14.82 0.96 -3.00
CA ASN A 141 -13.42 0.76 -3.37
C ASN A 141 -12.76 2.02 -3.96
N ALA A 142 -13.53 3.01 -4.41
CA ALA A 142 -13.03 4.28 -4.97
C ALA A 142 -12.12 5.05 -4.00
N TYR A 143 -12.34 4.86 -2.68
CA TYR A 143 -11.51 5.43 -1.63
C TYR A 143 -10.03 5.03 -1.77
N ALA A 144 -9.75 3.77 -2.14
CA ALA A 144 -8.38 3.30 -2.33
C ALA A 144 -7.70 3.91 -3.58
N TYR A 145 -8.46 4.18 -4.64
CA TYR A 145 -7.93 4.87 -5.82
C TYR A 145 -7.52 6.30 -5.47
N ILE A 146 -8.36 7.01 -4.73
CA ILE A 146 -8.04 8.36 -4.26
C ILE A 146 -6.83 8.33 -3.31
N ARG A 147 -6.75 7.37 -2.37
CA ARG A 147 -5.54 7.21 -1.54
C ARG A 147 -4.31 6.95 -2.39
N ALA A 148 -4.40 6.12 -3.43
CA ALA A 148 -3.26 5.79 -4.27
C ALA A 148 -2.75 6.99 -5.10
N SER A 149 -3.55 8.05 -5.24
CA SER A 149 -3.17 9.28 -5.93
C SER A 149 -1.94 9.98 -5.35
N VAL A 150 -1.54 9.68 -4.11
CA VAL A 150 -0.28 10.17 -3.51
C VAL A 150 0.97 9.72 -4.29
N TYR A 151 0.84 8.70 -5.13
CA TYR A 151 1.90 8.20 -6.01
C TYR A 151 1.70 8.61 -7.47
N GLU A 152 0.64 9.33 -7.81
CA GLU A 152 0.28 9.65 -9.18
C GLU A 152 0.75 11.04 -9.61
N VAL A 153 0.85 11.23 -10.93
CA VAL A 153 0.97 12.58 -11.50
C VAL A 153 -0.32 13.38 -11.25
N PRO A 154 -0.25 14.72 -11.10
CA PRO A 154 -1.42 15.55 -10.79
C PRO A 154 -2.57 15.39 -11.79
N GLU A 155 -2.27 15.21 -13.08
CA GLU A 155 -3.29 15.03 -14.12
C GLU A 155 -4.12 13.78 -13.86
N ARG A 156 -3.47 12.68 -13.45
CA ARG A 156 -4.16 11.43 -13.12
C ARG A 156 -4.92 11.55 -11.80
N ALA A 157 -4.28 12.09 -10.77
CA ALA A 157 -4.90 12.30 -9.46
C ALA A 157 -6.18 13.14 -9.58
N SER A 158 -6.19 14.14 -10.48
CA SER A 158 -7.35 15.00 -10.71
C SER A 158 -8.55 14.27 -11.34
N SER A 159 -8.32 13.16 -12.03
CA SER A 159 -9.33 12.38 -12.77
C SER A 159 -10.19 11.46 -11.89
N HIS A 160 -9.77 11.21 -10.64
CA HIS A 160 -10.56 10.42 -9.70
C HIS A 160 -11.92 11.10 -9.42
N THR A 161 -12.91 10.25 -9.17
CA THR A 161 -14.27 10.67 -8.78
C THR A 161 -14.23 11.65 -7.61
N LYS A 162 -15.03 12.71 -7.68
CA LYS A 162 -15.18 13.69 -6.58
C LYS A 162 -16.19 13.24 -5.54
N THR A 163 -16.95 12.19 -5.84
CA THR A 163 -18.02 11.66 -5.01
C THR A 163 -17.83 10.16 -4.76
N PRO A 164 -16.72 9.73 -4.13
CA PRO A 164 -16.42 8.32 -3.93
C PRO A 164 -17.49 7.59 -3.10
N ASP A 165 -18.18 8.31 -2.22
CA ASP A 165 -19.32 7.83 -1.43
C ASP A 165 -20.51 7.36 -2.28
N LEU A 166 -20.66 7.87 -3.51
CA LEU A 166 -21.76 7.55 -4.42
C LEU A 166 -21.39 6.45 -5.42
N GLU A 167 -20.11 6.09 -5.50
CA GLU A 167 -19.68 4.95 -6.30
C GLU A 167 -20.25 3.67 -5.71
N HIS A 168 -20.94 2.88 -6.53
CA HIS A 168 -21.42 1.59 -6.09
C HIS A 168 -20.22 0.71 -5.76
N GLY A 169 -20.15 0.23 -4.52
CA GLY A 169 -19.13 -0.72 -4.08
C GLY A 169 -19.01 -1.86 -5.09
N GLN A 170 -17.86 -1.96 -5.74
CA GLN A 170 -17.61 -3.00 -6.73
C GLN A 170 -17.77 -4.38 -6.09
N GLY A 171 -18.04 -5.41 -6.90
CA GLY A 171 -18.53 -6.72 -6.41
C GLY A 171 -17.72 -7.37 -5.28
N GLU A 172 -16.41 -7.13 -5.21
CA GLU A 172 -15.54 -7.68 -4.15
C GLU A 172 -15.52 -6.87 -2.86
N PHE A 173 -15.99 -5.62 -2.86
CA PHE A 173 -16.07 -4.77 -1.67
C PHE A 173 -17.33 -5.04 -0.85
N LEU A 174 -18.46 -5.33 -1.52
CA LEU A 174 -19.76 -5.49 -0.87
C LEU A 174 -19.79 -6.57 0.23
N PRO A 175 -19.16 -7.76 0.07
CA PRO A 175 -19.16 -8.77 1.12
C PRO A 175 -18.52 -8.32 2.44
N LEU A 176 -17.54 -7.41 2.38
CA LEU A 176 -16.78 -6.95 3.55
C LEU A 176 -17.60 -6.03 4.46
N LEU A 177 -18.63 -5.37 3.90
CA LEU A 177 -19.46 -4.40 4.64
C LEU A 177 -20.20 -5.05 5.81
N ALA A 178 -20.63 -6.30 5.67
CA ALA A 178 -21.39 -7.01 6.70
C ALA A 178 -20.59 -7.15 8.00
N ASN A 179 -19.29 -7.40 7.89
CA ASN A 179 -18.39 -7.64 9.02
C ASN A 179 -17.47 -6.46 9.30
N ARG A 180 -17.57 -5.36 8.54
CA ARG A 180 -16.63 -4.23 8.57
C ARG A 180 -15.17 -4.70 8.39
N ALA A 181 -14.99 -5.66 7.49
CA ALA A 181 -13.71 -6.29 7.22
C ALA A 181 -12.78 -5.39 6.38
N HIS A 182 -11.50 -5.70 6.37
CA HIS A 182 -10.50 -5.02 5.55
C HIS A 182 -9.75 -6.02 4.67
N THR A 183 -9.07 -5.50 3.64
CA THR A 183 -8.14 -6.30 2.84
C THR A 183 -6.69 -6.02 3.23
N THR A 184 -5.84 -7.00 3.01
CA THR A 184 -4.39 -6.84 3.04
C THR A 184 -3.81 -7.26 1.70
N VAL A 185 -2.72 -6.62 1.28
CA VAL A 185 -2.06 -6.90 -0.01
C VAL A 185 -0.62 -7.27 0.24
N THR A 186 -0.22 -8.46 -0.20
CA THR A 186 1.17 -8.91 -0.22
C THR A 186 1.67 -8.90 -1.65
N ILE A 187 2.78 -8.22 -1.93
CA ILE A 187 3.42 -8.29 -3.24
C ILE A 187 4.14 -9.63 -3.37
N THR A 188 3.72 -10.44 -4.34
CA THR A 188 4.27 -11.78 -4.60
C THR A 188 5.37 -11.77 -5.66
N GLY A 189 5.49 -10.66 -6.39
CA GLY A 189 6.56 -10.44 -7.33
C GLY A 189 6.39 -9.12 -8.07
N SER A 190 7.43 -8.72 -8.76
CA SER A 190 7.40 -7.65 -9.76
C SER A 190 8.24 -8.13 -10.94
N ASN A 191 7.98 -7.58 -12.12
CA ASN A 191 8.99 -7.57 -13.14
C ASN A 191 9.35 -6.12 -13.45
N ASN A 192 10.65 -5.85 -13.40
CA ASN A 192 11.21 -4.62 -13.91
C ASN A 192 11.42 -4.85 -15.41
N HIS A 193 10.57 -4.30 -16.28
CA HIS A 193 10.90 -4.26 -17.71
C HIS A 193 12.03 -3.26 -18.00
N GLY A 194 12.57 -2.60 -16.96
CA GLY A 194 13.57 -1.55 -17.03
C GLY A 194 12.95 -0.21 -17.46
N GLN A 195 13.76 0.85 -17.42
CA GLN A 195 13.59 1.95 -18.38
C GLN A 195 13.49 1.33 -19.77
N GLN A 196 12.52 1.75 -20.59
CA GLN A 196 12.41 1.18 -21.93
C GLN A 196 13.76 1.30 -22.64
N PRO A 197 14.41 0.18 -23.04
CA PRO A 197 15.81 0.21 -23.47
C PRO A 197 16.09 1.12 -24.67
N ASN A 198 15.05 1.57 -25.41
CA ASN A 198 15.21 2.20 -26.72
C ASN A 198 14.30 3.43 -26.98
N THR A 199 13.59 4.00 -26.00
CA THR A 199 12.51 4.96 -26.31
C THR A 199 12.41 6.21 -25.44
N ASP A 200 12.57 6.15 -24.11
CA ASP A 200 12.50 7.35 -23.25
C ASP A 200 12.96 7.02 -21.81
N PRO A 201 14.10 7.58 -21.32
CA PRO A 201 14.54 7.34 -19.94
C PRO A 201 13.59 7.94 -18.90
N THR A 202 12.71 8.87 -19.29
CA THR A 202 11.72 9.45 -18.37
C THR A 202 10.49 8.56 -18.20
N ARG A 203 10.46 7.37 -18.81
CA ARG A 203 9.33 6.43 -18.73
C ARG A 203 9.75 5.07 -18.20
N TRP A 204 8.88 4.51 -17.39
CA TRP A 204 9.02 3.16 -16.84
C TRP A 204 7.67 2.44 -16.94
N TYR A 205 7.72 1.14 -17.18
CA TYR A 205 6.55 0.28 -17.00
C TYR A 205 6.96 -1.04 -16.36
N GLY A 206 6.09 -1.60 -15.54
CA GLY A 206 6.34 -2.86 -14.84
C GLY A 206 5.06 -3.57 -14.48
N ASN A 207 5.17 -4.88 -14.24
CA ASN A 207 4.08 -5.66 -13.67
C ASN A 207 4.34 -5.83 -12.19
N VAL A 208 3.31 -5.64 -11.38
CA VAL A 208 3.32 -5.94 -9.95
C VAL A 208 2.31 -7.05 -9.72
N TYR A 209 2.78 -8.17 -9.20
CA TYR A 209 1.98 -9.33 -8.84
C TYR A 209 1.68 -9.27 -7.36
N TYR A 210 0.44 -9.52 -6.99
CA TYR A 210 0.01 -9.44 -5.60
C TYR A 210 -0.98 -10.53 -5.22
N LEU A 211 -1.05 -10.80 -3.93
CA LEU A 211 -2.09 -11.59 -3.28
C LEU A 211 -2.86 -10.66 -2.34
N ARG A 212 -4.18 -10.55 -2.56
CA ARG A 212 -5.08 -9.81 -1.67
C ARG A 212 -5.87 -10.78 -0.81
N ASN A 213 -5.79 -10.62 0.51
CA ASN A 213 -6.53 -11.40 1.49
C ASN A 213 -7.63 -10.55 2.14
N TYR A 214 -8.62 -11.20 2.72
CA TYR A 214 -9.78 -10.60 3.37
C TYR A 214 -9.74 -10.95 4.87
N SER A 215 -9.82 -9.96 5.75
CA SER A 215 -9.58 -10.14 7.19
C SER A 215 -10.61 -11.03 7.90
N ASP A 216 -11.77 -11.25 7.28
CA ASP A 216 -12.89 -12.02 7.82
C ASP A 216 -13.11 -13.34 7.09
N ASP A 217 -12.19 -13.73 6.19
CA ASP A 217 -12.28 -14.91 5.35
C ASP A 217 -13.60 -15.00 4.54
N SER A 218 -14.27 -13.86 4.29
CA SER A 218 -15.54 -13.81 3.55
C SER A 218 -15.40 -14.18 2.07
N LEU A 219 -14.18 -14.06 1.54
CA LEU A 219 -13.82 -14.33 0.17
C LEU A 219 -12.47 -15.04 0.11
N GLU A 220 -12.30 -15.91 -0.89
CA GLU A 220 -11.02 -16.53 -1.19
C GLU A 220 -9.96 -15.47 -1.56
N PRO A 221 -8.69 -15.65 -1.16
CA PRO A 221 -7.61 -14.76 -1.57
C PRO A 221 -7.51 -14.60 -3.09
N VAL A 222 -7.40 -13.34 -3.53
CA VAL A 222 -7.32 -13.00 -4.96
C VAL A 222 -5.87 -12.78 -5.36
N LYS A 223 -5.42 -13.56 -6.35
CA LYS A 223 -4.16 -13.30 -7.05
C LYS A 223 -4.40 -12.28 -8.14
N GLY A 224 -3.65 -11.19 -8.12
CA GLY A 224 -3.77 -10.11 -9.09
C GLY A 224 -2.45 -9.75 -9.74
N ARG A 225 -2.58 -9.05 -10.87
CA ARG A 225 -1.48 -8.40 -11.59
C ARG A 225 -1.95 -7.01 -11.98
N GLU A 226 -1.16 -6.01 -11.62
CA GLU A 226 -1.33 -4.65 -12.13
C GLU A 226 -0.15 -4.31 -13.04
N VAL A 227 -0.45 -3.79 -14.23
CA VAL A 227 0.55 -3.13 -15.07
C VAL A 227 0.58 -1.67 -14.67
N VAL A 228 1.75 -1.15 -14.30
CA VAL A 228 1.92 0.21 -13.81
C VAL A 228 2.84 0.97 -14.75
N PHE A 229 2.43 2.17 -15.14
CA PHE A 229 3.21 3.09 -15.96
C PHE A 229 3.62 4.28 -15.11
N LEU A 230 4.91 4.60 -15.10
CA LEU A 230 5.46 5.73 -14.36
C LEU A 230 6.22 6.68 -15.28
N ARG A 231 6.27 7.93 -14.83
CA ARG A 231 7.07 9.00 -15.43
C ARG A 231 8.02 9.59 -14.39
N LEU A 232 9.27 9.80 -14.79
CA LEU A 232 10.25 10.55 -14.01
C LEU A 232 9.87 12.03 -14.01
N GLN A 233 9.75 12.62 -12.83
CA GLN A 233 9.45 14.03 -12.62
C GLN A 233 10.73 14.87 -12.63
N ASP A 234 10.60 16.19 -12.75
CA ASP A 234 11.74 17.12 -12.78
C ASP A 234 12.56 17.11 -11.48
N ASP A 235 11.95 16.71 -10.36
CA ASP A 235 12.60 16.56 -9.05
C ASP A 235 13.33 15.22 -8.85
N GLY A 236 13.36 14.36 -9.88
CA GLY A 236 14.01 13.04 -9.85
C GLY A 236 13.16 11.94 -9.22
N THR A 237 11.91 12.21 -8.86
CA THR A 237 10.98 11.19 -8.34
C THR A 237 10.16 10.53 -9.45
N TRP A 238 9.69 9.30 -9.22
CA TRP A 238 8.77 8.62 -10.11
C TRP A 238 7.32 8.80 -9.65
N ALA A 239 6.44 9.07 -10.60
CA ALA A 239 5.00 9.17 -10.36
C ALA A 239 4.21 8.36 -11.40
N VAL A 240 3.11 7.77 -10.96
CA VAL A 240 2.27 6.89 -11.75
C VAL A 240 1.40 7.69 -12.71
N THR A 241 1.49 7.40 -13.99
CA THR A 241 0.70 8.05 -15.06
C THR A 241 -0.49 7.22 -15.50
N ASP A 242 -0.40 5.90 -15.42
CA ASP A 242 -1.49 4.99 -15.73
C ASP A 242 -1.27 3.63 -15.05
N SER A 243 -2.34 2.87 -14.88
CA SER A 243 -2.29 1.49 -14.42
C SER A 243 -3.59 0.76 -14.73
N GLY A 244 -3.50 -0.54 -14.95
CA GLY A 244 -4.68 -1.37 -15.11
C GLY A 244 -4.45 -2.83 -14.77
N PRO A 245 -5.55 -3.56 -14.50
CA PRO A 245 -5.51 -5.00 -14.47
C PRO A 245 -5.18 -5.54 -15.87
N TYR A 246 -4.44 -6.64 -15.92
CA TYR A 246 -4.18 -7.36 -17.17
C TYR A 246 -4.31 -8.86 -16.91
#